data_AF-X0SAM5-F1
#
_entry.id   AF-X0SAM5-F1
#
_cell.length_a   1.000
_cell.length_b   1.000
_cell.length_c   1.000
_cell.angle_alpha   90.00
_cell.angle_beta   90.00
_cell.angle_gamma   90.00
#
_symmetry.space_group_name_H-M   'P 1'
#
loop_
_entity.id
_entity.type
_entity.pdbx_description
1 polymer ?
#
loop_
_entity_poly.entity_id
_entity_poly.type
_entity_poly.pdbx_seq_one_letter_code
_entity_poly.pdbx_strand_id
1 'polypeptide(L)'
;SYVPGEAATVPGHEVVARIVAVGEDVQHHRLGERVIVQADWRFLRTAQSNAAFGYNFEGGLQEYVLFDEQVVLEPESRERYLLPVGELGGASALALVEPWACVEHSYVTNERRTIRPAGTLLVVIEPGCAGGRLDAALWSEGKPNTLTVVTPEESVSGACRELNVPVTVVPDIASLADRAFDDIIYFGARADTVEALGKNLANRGLFNIVQCGHRFGRPVSVDVGGVHYGLTRWCGTTGEDASAGYRSIPDCGEVRDGDVILVVGAAGPMGQMHVIRCLCCGAESITLVASDIDTLRLKSLGARGSSLADASGAAFRLMNPREIPSQQKFTYITLMAPVAGLVAQAITRSDEGGRINIFAGIPMGTCSLLDLDAYIARRLWMFGTSGSTIDDMQLVLKKVESGQLDTDYSVGAVAGMAGAIDGIRAVEGRTVAGKIIV
;
A
#
# COMPACT_ATOMS: atom_id res chain seq x y z
N SER A 1 -28.65 15.96 2.46
CA SER A 1 -28.13 16.49 3.73
C SER A 1 -26.62 16.49 3.64
N TYR A 2 -26.00 17.67 3.59
CA TYR A 2 -24.54 17.83 3.62
C TYR A 2 -24.15 18.46 4.95
N VAL A 3 -24.25 17.68 6.02
CA VAL A 3 -23.86 18.11 7.37
C VAL A 3 -22.79 17.18 7.97
N PRO A 4 -21.61 17.03 7.33
CA PRO A 4 -20.55 16.17 7.84
C PRO A 4 -20.19 16.49 9.29
N GLY A 5 -20.29 15.50 10.18
CA GLY A 5 -19.88 15.63 11.59
C GLY A 5 -20.85 16.37 12.51
N GLU A 6 -21.91 16.99 12.00
CA GLU A 6 -22.93 17.68 12.80
C GLU A 6 -24.16 16.81 13.10
N ALA A 7 -24.46 15.84 12.22
CA ALA A 7 -25.54 14.88 12.40
C ALA A 7 -25.07 13.44 12.14
N ALA A 8 -25.80 12.47 12.68
CA ALA A 8 -25.57 11.06 12.38
C ALA A 8 -25.77 10.82 10.87
N THR A 9 -24.87 10.01 10.29
CA THR A 9 -24.85 9.67 8.87
C THR A 9 -25.28 8.22 8.69
N VAL A 10 -26.08 7.92 7.66
CA VAL A 10 -26.44 6.53 7.33
C VAL A 10 -25.21 5.82 6.72
N PRO A 11 -24.80 4.63 7.19
CA PRO A 11 -23.65 3.92 6.67
C PRO A 11 -23.89 3.32 5.27
N GLY A 12 -22.83 2.77 4.66
CA GLY A 12 -22.86 2.07 3.36
C GLY A 12 -21.92 2.73 2.37
N HIS A 13 -20.74 2.15 2.20
CA HIS A 13 -19.59 2.77 1.52
C HIS A 13 -19.41 2.27 0.07
N GLU A 14 -19.46 0.96 -0.12
CA GLU A 14 -19.20 0.27 -1.39
C GLU A 14 -20.55 -0.05 -2.06
N VAL A 15 -20.99 0.74 -3.05
CA VAL A 15 -22.38 0.66 -3.55
C VAL A 15 -22.49 0.70 -5.07
N VAL A 16 -23.53 0.01 -5.56
CA VAL A 16 -24.08 0.17 -6.91
C VAL A 16 -25.39 0.94 -6.79
N ALA A 17 -25.54 2.00 -7.57
CA ALA A 17 -26.74 2.83 -7.58
C ALA A 17 -27.30 3.01 -8.99
N ARG A 18 -28.53 3.51 -9.05
CA ARG A 18 -29.13 4.04 -10.28
C ARG A 18 -29.57 5.47 -10.07
N ILE A 19 -29.24 6.34 -11.01
CA ILE A 19 -29.67 7.72 -10.98
C ILE A 19 -31.15 7.78 -11.36
N VAL A 20 -32.01 8.11 -10.39
CA VAL A 20 -33.48 8.14 -10.56
C VAL A 20 -34.06 9.55 -10.68
N ALA A 21 -33.26 10.57 -10.42
CA ALA A 21 -33.58 11.97 -10.60
C ALA A 21 -32.29 12.77 -10.83
N VAL A 22 -32.37 13.86 -11.58
CA VAL A 22 -31.27 14.81 -11.81
C VAL A 22 -31.80 16.24 -11.65
N GLY A 23 -30.98 17.12 -11.08
CA GLY A 23 -31.30 18.55 -11.01
C GLY A 23 -31.10 19.24 -12.37
N GLU A 24 -31.71 20.41 -12.55
CA GLU A 24 -31.66 21.17 -13.81
C GLU A 24 -30.22 21.59 -14.20
N ASP A 25 -29.35 21.79 -13.20
CA ASP A 25 -27.95 22.22 -13.38
C ASP A 25 -26.93 21.06 -13.48
N VAL A 26 -27.38 19.79 -13.39
CA VAL A 26 -26.51 18.62 -13.47
C VAL A 26 -26.09 18.37 -14.93
N GLN A 27 -24.79 18.27 -15.21
CA GLN A 27 -24.26 18.19 -16.58
C GLN A 27 -23.58 16.88 -16.94
N HIS A 28 -23.05 16.15 -15.95
CA HIS A 28 -22.13 15.02 -16.14
C HIS A 28 -22.77 13.66 -15.84
N HIS A 29 -24.02 13.67 -15.36
CA HIS A 29 -24.80 12.49 -14.98
C HIS A 29 -26.16 12.48 -15.67
N ARG A 30 -26.70 11.29 -15.93
CA ARG A 30 -27.97 11.14 -16.67
C ARG A 30 -28.98 10.30 -15.91
N LEU A 31 -30.26 10.63 -16.08
CA LEU A 31 -31.36 9.82 -15.60
C LEU A 31 -31.26 8.39 -16.15
N GLY A 32 -31.43 7.41 -15.26
CA GLY A 32 -31.37 5.98 -15.56
C GLY A 32 -29.97 5.39 -15.54
N GLU A 33 -28.91 6.19 -15.43
CA GLU A 33 -27.53 5.71 -15.42
C GLU A 33 -27.28 4.80 -14.20
N ARG A 34 -26.72 3.62 -14.44
CA ARG A 34 -26.24 2.72 -13.39
C ARG A 34 -24.79 3.08 -13.08
N VAL A 35 -24.47 3.23 -11.80
CA VAL A 35 -23.16 3.70 -11.35
C VAL A 35 -22.62 2.87 -10.19
N ILE A 36 -21.30 2.82 -10.08
CA ILE A 36 -20.60 2.48 -8.83
C ILE A 36 -20.01 3.75 -8.23
N VAL A 37 -19.94 3.80 -6.90
CA VAL A 37 -19.45 4.98 -6.17
C VAL A 37 -17.99 4.77 -5.79
N GLN A 38 -17.10 5.67 -6.22
CA GLN A 38 -15.80 5.86 -5.57
C GLN A 38 -16.05 6.60 -4.27
N ALA A 39 -15.79 5.92 -3.16
CA ALA A 39 -16.29 6.32 -1.86
C ALA A 39 -15.28 7.12 -1.04
N ASP A 40 -14.00 7.18 -1.46
CA ASP A 40 -12.93 8.00 -0.86
C ASP A 40 -12.63 9.25 -1.69
N TRP A 41 -13.06 10.43 -1.24
CA TRP A 41 -12.95 11.69 -2.00
C TRP A 41 -11.69 12.46 -1.63
N ARG A 42 -10.57 12.10 -2.26
CA ARG A 42 -9.21 12.59 -1.95
C ARG A 42 -9.01 14.10 -2.04
N PHE A 43 -9.82 14.78 -2.86
CA PHE A 43 -9.77 16.25 -3.01
C PHE A 43 -10.51 16.99 -1.89
N LEU A 44 -11.40 16.30 -1.17
CA LEU A 44 -12.18 16.88 -0.08
C LEU A 44 -11.64 16.37 1.26
N ARG A 45 -10.92 17.22 2.00
CA ARG A 45 -10.26 16.83 3.25
C ARG A 45 -11.15 17.06 4.47
N THR A 46 -11.07 16.14 5.42
CA THR A 46 -11.57 16.31 6.80
C THR A 46 -10.39 16.64 7.72
N ALA A 47 -10.67 16.85 9.02
CA ALA A 47 -9.63 17.16 9.99
C ALA A 47 -8.56 16.05 10.14
N GLN A 48 -8.91 14.80 9.84
CA GLN A 48 -8.05 13.62 10.10
C GLN A 48 -7.86 12.71 8.87
N SER A 49 -8.63 12.91 7.80
CA SER A 49 -8.61 12.03 6.61
C SER A 49 -9.21 12.74 5.39
N ASN A 50 -9.61 11.98 4.38
CA ASN A 50 -10.50 12.42 3.31
C ASN A 50 -11.96 12.37 3.77
N ALA A 51 -12.83 13.09 3.07
CA ALA A 51 -14.26 12.90 3.12
C ALA A 51 -14.63 11.59 2.41
N ALA A 52 -15.62 10.88 2.96
CA ALA A 52 -16.03 9.61 2.42
C ALA A 52 -17.55 9.39 2.46
N PHE A 53 -18.07 8.79 1.39
CA PHE A 53 -19.45 8.33 1.25
C PHE A 53 -19.74 7.20 2.25
N GLY A 54 -20.86 7.27 2.98
CA GLY A 54 -21.20 6.34 4.06
C GLY A 54 -20.39 6.48 5.36
N TYR A 55 -19.58 7.53 5.50
CA TYR A 55 -18.87 7.90 6.75
C TYR A 55 -19.18 9.33 7.19
N ASN A 56 -18.76 10.30 6.39
CA ASN A 56 -18.98 11.73 6.63
C ASN A 56 -20.14 12.27 5.78
N PHE A 57 -20.49 11.53 4.72
CA PHE A 57 -21.60 11.78 3.82
C PHE A 57 -22.53 10.58 3.86
N GLU A 58 -23.83 10.81 3.62
CA GLU A 58 -24.84 9.75 3.60
C GLU A 58 -24.42 8.57 2.73
N GLY A 59 -24.66 7.35 3.21
CA GLY A 59 -24.28 6.09 2.57
C GLY A 59 -25.46 5.29 2.04
N GLY A 60 -25.18 4.13 1.43
CA GLY A 60 -26.16 3.33 0.69
C GLY A 60 -27.04 2.38 1.51
N LEU A 61 -26.98 2.34 2.84
CA LEU A 61 -27.95 1.59 3.67
C LEU A 61 -29.30 2.32 3.80
N GLN A 62 -29.77 2.88 2.69
CA GLN A 62 -31.04 3.56 2.51
C GLN A 62 -31.46 3.50 1.03
N GLU A 63 -32.75 3.73 0.75
CA GLU A 63 -33.29 3.60 -0.61
C GLU A 63 -32.81 4.69 -1.57
N TYR A 64 -32.55 5.90 -1.07
CA TYR A 64 -32.16 7.05 -1.88
C TYR A 64 -31.10 7.88 -1.16
N VAL A 65 -30.10 8.33 -1.93
CA VAL A 65 -29.10 9.29 -1.47
C VAL A 65 -29.02 10.44 -2.45
N LEU A 66 -28.95 11.67 -1.93
CA LEU A 66 -28.74 12.86 -2.73
C LEU A 66 -27.25 13.09 -2.93
N PHE A 67 -26.81 13.17 -4.19
CA PHE A 67 -25.47 13.59 -4.58
C PHE A 67 -25.49 15.00 -5.18
N ASP A 68 -24.39 15.71 -4.99
CA ASP A 68 -24.13 17.06 -5.50
C ASP A 68 -22.98 16.89 -6.48
N GLU A 69 -23.22 17.24 -7.74
CA GLU A 69 -22.25 17.09 -8.82
C GLU A 69 -20.94 17.84 -8.53
N GLN A 70 -20.98 18.91 -7.74
CA GLN A 70 -19.77 19.64 -7.34
C GLN A 70 -18.87 18.83 -6.39
N VAL A 71 -19.44 17.85 -5.68
CA VAL A 71 -18.78 17.01 -4.68
C VAL A 71 -18.40 15.63 -5.24
N VAL A 72 -19.03 15.18 -6.33
CA VAL A 72 -18.72 13.89 -6.98
C VAL A 72 -17.97 14.03 -8.30
N LEU A 73 -17.40 15.20 -8.54
CA LEU A 73 -16.47 15.45 -9.64
C LEU A 73 -15.15 15.94 -9.08
N GLU A 74 -14.05 15.39 -9.59
CA GLU A 74 -12.73 15.91 -9.32
C GLU A 74 -12.65 17.38 -9.82
N PRO A 75 -12.21 18.34 -8.99
CA PRO A 75 -12.26 19.76 -9.36
C PRO A 75 -11.48 20.15 -10.62
N GLU A 76 -10.32 19.52 -10.86
CA GLU A 76 -9.39 19.84 -11.94
C GLU A 76 -9.63 18.97 -13.18
N SER A 77 -9.60 17.65 -13.03
CA SER A 77 -9.74 16.68 -14.12
C SER A 77 -11.18 16.46 -14.55
N ARG A 78 -12.15 16.88 -13.72
CA ARG A 78 -13.59 16.62 -13.92
C ARG A 78 -13.95 15.14 -13.97
N GLU A 79 -13.07 14.30 -13.41
CA GLU A 79 -13.30 12.87 -13.32
C GLU A 79 -14.48 12.56 -12.40
N ARG A 80 -15.29 11.58 -12.81
CA ARG A 80 -16.53 11.22 -12.13
C ARG A 80 -16.29 10.22 -11.02
N TYR A 81 -16.68 10.57 -9.79
CA TYR A 81 -16.70 9.66 -8.64
C TYR A 81 -17.96 8.79 -8.60
N LEU A 82 -18.93 9.05 -9.48
CA LEU A 82 -19.97 8.10 -9.87
C LEU A 82 -19.62 7.50 -11.24
N LEU A 83 -18.90 6.37 -11.22
CA LEU A 83 -18.43 5.72 -12.44
C LEU A 83 -19.61 4.99 -13.10
N PRO A 84 -19.91 5.28 -14.38
CA PRO A 84 -20.92 4.54 -15.10
C PRO A 84 -20.51 3.10 -15.33
N VAL A 85 -21.46 2.19 -15.18
CA VAL A 85 -21.27 0.75 -15.43
C VAL A 85 -22.38 0.22 -16.33
N GLY A 86 -22.10 -0.86 -17.05
CA GLY A 86 -23.08 -1.54 -17.88
C GLY A 86 -24.24 -2.15 -17.09
N GLU A 87 -25.28 -2.56 -17.81
CA GLU A 87 -26.44 -3.28 -17.23
C GLU A 87 -26.13 -4.77 -16.95
N LEU A 88 -25.06 -5.29 -17.55
CA LEU A 88 -24.56 -6.64 -17.29
C LEU A 88 -23.73 -6.66 -16.00
N GLY A 89 -23.74 -7.80 -15.30
CA GLY A 89 -23.00 -7.97 -14.05
C GLY A 89 -23.86 -7.80 -12.79
N GLY A 90 -23.69 -8.73 -11.85
CA GLY A 90 -24.38 -8.73 -10.56
C GLY A 90 -24.04 -7.47 -9.74
N ALA A 91 -25.02 -6.99 -8.97
CA ALA A 91 -24.81 -5.81 -8.12
C ALA A 91 -23.75 -6.05 -7.04
N SER A 92 -23.66 -7.27 -6.51
CA SER A 92 -22.61 -7.66 -5.56
C SER A 92 -21.21 -7.54 -6.16
N ALA A 93 -21.01 -8.07 -7.37
CA ALA A 93 -19.73 -8.01 -8.05
C ALA A 93 -19.29 -6.56 -8.29
N LEU A 94 -20.21 -5.73 -8.81
CA LEU A 94 -19.92 -4.34 -9.13
C LEU A 94 -19.69 -3.48 -7.87
N ALA A 95 -20.45 -3.70 -6.79
CA ALA A 95 -20.24 -2.99 -5.53
C ALA A 95 -18.83 -3.24 -4.97
N LEU A 96 -18.31 -4.44 -5.20
CA LEU A 96 -16.97 -4.84 -4.76
C LEU A 96 -15.84 -4.30 -5.65
N VAL A 97 -16.11 -3.62 -6.77
CA VAL A 97 -15.03 -3.04 -7.59
C VAL A 97 -14.15 -2.08 -6.79
N GLU A 98 -14.72 -1.25 -5.92
CA GLU A 98 -13.96 -0.31 -5.09
C GLU A 98 -12.97 -1.01 -4.12
N PRO A 99 -13.38 -1.96 -3.26
CA PRO A 99 -12.43 -2.60 -2.35
C PRO A 99 -11.41 -3.44 -3.13
N TRP A 100 -11.78 -4.02 -4.27
CA TRP A 100 -10.83 -4.69 -5.15
C TRP A 100 -9.84 -3.72 -5.79
N ALA A 101 -10.23 -2.48 -6.06
CA ALA A 101 -9.34 -1.44 -6.55
C ALA A 101 -8.26 -1.10 -5.52
N CYS A 102 -8.61 -1.06 -4.22
CA CYS A 102 -7.63 -0.91 -3.15
C CYS A 102 -6.62 -2.07 -3.15
N VAL A 103 -7.10 -3.31 -3.31
CA VAL A 103 -6.24 -4.50 -3.38
C VAL A 103 -5.32 -4.39 -4.61
N GLU A 104 -5.86 -4.13 -5.79
CA GLU A 104 -5.11 -4.05 -7.04
C GLU A 104 -4.06 -2.93 -7.01
N HIS A 105 -4.43 -1.76 -6.50
CA HIS A 105 -3.53 -0.61 -6.33
C HIS A 105 -2.25 -0.99 -5.58
N SER A 106 -2.35 -1.87 -4.57
CA SER A 106 -1.19 -2.32 -3.80
C SER A 106 -0.14 -3.05 -4.61
N TYR A 107 -0.51 -3.66 -5.75
CA TYR A 107 0.40 -4.41 -6.61
C TYR A 107 0.92 -3.58 -7.78
N VAL A 108 0.09 -2.70 -8.33
CA VAL A 108 0.41 -1.98 -9.58
C VAL A 108 0.94 -0.57 -9.36
N THR A 109 1.05 -0.11 -8.11
CA THR A 109 1.66 1.19 -7.80
C THR A 109 3.10 1.24 -8.28
N ASN A 110 3.41 2.23 -9.12
CA ASN A 110 4.77 2.49 -9.60
C ASN A 110 5.66 3.02 -8.48
N GLU A 111 6.87 2.49 -8.37
CA GLU A 111 7.85 2.88 -7.38
C GLU A 111 8.90 3.82 -7.96
N ARG A 112 9.25 4.85 -7.18
CA ARG A 112 10.26 5.84 -7.55
C ARG A 112 11.66 5.27 -7.37
N ARG A 113 12.53 5.43 -8.39
CA ARG A 113 13.91 4.89 -8.41
C ARG A 113 15.00 5.95 -8.59
N THR A 114 14.62 7.21 -8.42
CA THR A 114 15.47 8.40 -8.50
C THR A 114 15.15 9.30 -7.33
N ILE A 115 16.02 10.22 -6.96
CA ILE A 115 15.77 11.32 -6.03
C ILE A 115 14.60 12.16 -6.57
N ARG A 116 13.73 12.64 -5.67
CA ARG A 116 12.53 13.37 -6.03
C ARG A 116 12.92 14.67 -6.76
N PRO A 117 12.50 14.85 -8.02
CA PRO A 117 12.70 16.12 -8.72
C PRO A 117 12.08 17.27 -7.94
N ALA A 118 12.82 18.38 -7.81
CA ALA A 118 12.46 19.55 -7.00
C ALA A 118 12.19 19.25 -5.50
N GLY A 119 12.59 18.08 -5.00
CA GLY A 119 12.43 17.69 -3.60
C GLY A 119 13.53 18.21 -2.68
N THR A 120 13.51 17.74 -1.44
CA THR A 120 14.47 18.05 -0.39
C THR A 120 15.33 16.82 -0.06
N LEU A 121 16.64 16.92 -0.27
CA LEU A 121 17.58 15.82 -0.08
C LEU A 121 18.41 16.02 1.20
N LEU A 122 18.49 14.99 2.03
CA LEU A 122 19.44 14.87 3.14
C LEU A 122 20.50 13.83 2.82
N VAL A 123 21.78 14.20 2.97
CA VAL A 123 22.91 13.27 2.92
C VAL A 123 23.61 13.26 4.27
N VAL A 124 23.71 12.10 4.90
CA VAL A 124 24.40 11.92 6.18
C VAL A 124 25.58 10.99 5.98
N ILE A 125 26.78 11.41 6.36
CA ILE A 125 28.03 10.66 6.18
C ILE A 125 28.67 10.44 7.54
N GLU A 126 28.79 9.18 7.96
CA GLU A 126 29.51 8.84 9.19
C GLU A 126 31.03 8.86 9.02
N PRO A 127 31.78 9.10 10.11
CA PRO A 127 33.23 8.92 10.09
C PRO A 127 33.63 7.56 9.51
N GLY A 128 34.57 7.54 8.57
CA GLY A 128 35.02 6.33 7.88
C GLY A 128 34.20 5.93 6.66
N CYS A 129 33.04 6.57 6.41
CA CYS A 129 32.20 6.32 5.23
C CYS A 129 32.37 7.39 4.12
N ALA A 130 33.44 8.19 4.18
CA ALA A 130 33.71 9.27 3.21
C ALA A 130 33.96 8.77 1.77
N GLY A 131 34.20 7.47 1.59
CA GLY A 131 34.27 6.81 0.28
C GLY A 131 32.91 6.67 -0.44
N GLY A 132 31.81 7.02 0.24
CA GLY A 132 30.46 6.99 -0.32
C GLY A 132 30.30 7.80 -1.61
N ARG A 133 29.67 7.19 -2.61
CA ARG A 133 29.48 7.77 -3.94
C ARG A 133 28.01 8.09 -4.21
N LEU A 134 27.78 9.28 -4.76
CA LEU A 134 26.53 9.65 -5.41
C LEU A 134 26.76 9.65 -6.92
N ASP A 135 25.95 8.90 -7.65
CA ASP A 135 26.00 8.80 -9.10
C ASP A 135 24.92 9.66 -9.75
N ALA A 136 25.21 10.26 -10.91
CA ALA A 136 24.26 11.13 -11.61
C ALA A 136 22.94 10.45 -12.02
N ALA A 137 22.93 9.11 -12.13
CA ALA A 137 21.72 8.34 -12.33
C ALA A 137 20.65 8.58 -11.23
N LEU A 138 21.08 8.93 -10.02
CA LEU A 138 20.19 9.24 -8.90
C LEU A 138 19.26 10.43 -9.18
N TRP A 139 19.65 11.37 -10.05
CA TRP A 139 18.85 12.55 -10.39
C TRP A 139 18.59 12.65 -11.91
N SER A 140 18.53 11.51 -12.58
CA SER A 140 18.29 11.43 -14.03
C SER A 140 16.92 11.99 -14.45
N GLU A 141 15.91 11.92 -13.58
CA GLU A 141 14.57 12.48 -13.78
C GLU A 141 14.43 13.93 -13.28
N GLY A 142 15.49 14.49 -12.71
CA GLY A 142 15.51 15.85 -12.18
C GLY A 142 16.27 15.95 -10.87
N LYS A 143 16.83 17.13 -10.62
CA LYS A 143 17.60 17.43 -9.41
C LYS A 143 16.68 17.79 -8.24
N PRO A 144 17.10 17.55 -6.99
CA PRO A 144 16.41 18.11 -5.83
C PRO A 144 16.49 19.64 -5.84
N ASN A 145 15.57 20.31 -5.16
CA ASN A 145 15.58 21.77 -4.99
C ASN A 145 16.57 22.21 -3.91
N THR A 146 16.79 21.40 -2.87
CA THR A 146 17.77 21.70 -1.80
C THR A 146 18.51 20.44 -1.36
N LEU A 147 19.76 20.63 -0.92
CA LEU A 147 20.59 19.60 -0.31
C LEU A 147 21.00 20.03 1.10
N THR A 148 20.81 19.16 2.09
CA THR A 148 21.45 19.27 3.41
C THR A 148 22.46 18.15 3.58
N VAL A 149 23.67 18.47 4.03
CA VAL A 149 24.72 17.49 4.30
C VAL A 149 25.07 17.52 5.78
N VAL A 150 24.97 16.36 6.43
CA VAL A 150 25.51 16.13 7.78
C VAL A 150 26.84 15.41 7.62
N THR A 151 27.94 16.05 7.99
CA THR A 151 29.27 15.46 7.89
C THR A 151 30.18 16.04 8.99
N PRO A 152 31.07 15.22 9.59
CA PRO A 152 32.08 15.71 10.51
C PRO A 152 33.18 16.54 9.81
N GLU A 153 33.26 16.49 8.48
CA GLU A 153 34.24 17.23 7.69
C GLU A 153 33.67 18.57 7.21
N GLU A 154 34.48 19.65 7.23
CA GLU A 154 34.05 20.95 6.70
C GLU A 154 33.76 20.94 5.18
N SER A 155 34.29 19.95 4.45
CA SER A 155 34.15 19.88 3.00
C SER A 155 33.06 18.91 2.55
N VAL A 156 32.11 19.43 1.77
CA VAL A 156 31.13 18.64 1.02
C VAL A 156 31.85 17.80 -0.04
N SER A 157 31.55 16.50 -0.14
CA SER A 157 32.14 15.59 -1.13
C SER A 157 31.94 16.11 -2.57
N GLY A 158 32.86 15.76 -3.47
CA GLY A 158 32.80 16.18 -4.87
C GLY A 158 31.46 15.84 -5.55
N ALA A 159 30.93 14.64 -5.26
CA ALA A 159 29.65 14.18 -5.80
C ALA A 159 28.46 15.04 -5.35
N CYS A 160 28.45 15.54 -4.11
CA CYS A 160 27.42 16.47 -3.65
C CYS A 160 27.53 17.85 -4.34
N ARG A 161 28.72 18.26 -4.79
CA ARG A 161 28.91 19.51 -5.55
C ARG A 161 28.39 19.39 -6.98
N GLU A 162 28.47 18.21 -7.60
CA GLU A 162 27.96 17.95 -8.97
C GLU A 162 26.44 18.14 -9.10
N LEU A 163 25.70 17.98 -8.00
CA LEU A 163 24.27 18.32 -7.96
C LEU A 163 24.03 19.78 -8.35
N ASN A 164 24.93 20.72 -8.01
CA ASN A 164 24.80 22.15 -8.31
C ASN A 164 23.44 22.73 -7.86
N VAL A 165 23.08 22.47 -6.60
CA VAL A 165 21.85 22.93 -5.93
C VAL A 165 22.23 23.67 -4.64
N PRO A 166 21.35 24.50 -4.05
CA PRO A 166 21.61 25.11 -2.74
C PRO A 166 21.96 24.07 -1.67
N VAL A 167 23.15 24.19 -1.08
CA VAL A 167 23.68 23.27 -0.06
C VAL A 167 23.71 23.92 1.32
N THR A 168 23.16 23.23 2.31
CA THR A 168 23.33 23.56 3.74
C THR A 168 24.17 22.47 4.40
N VAL A 169 25.28 22.83 5.03
CA VAL A 169 26.12 21.87 5.79
C VAL A 169 25.85 22.05 7.27
N VAL A 170 25.60 20.95 7.97
CA VAL A 170 25.42 20.92 9.43
C VAL A 170 26.40 19.92 10.07
N PRO A 171 26.89 20.18 11.29
CA PRO A 171 27.93 19.36 11.91
C PRO A 171 27.43 18.00 12.41
N ASP A 172 26.15 17.92 12.76
CA ASP A 172 25.54 16.71 13.30
C ASP A 172 24.02 16.67 13.06
N ILE A 173 23.42 15.51 13.33
CA ILE A 173 21.98 15.26 13.16
C ILE A 173 21.15 16.08 14.16
N ALA A 174 21.69 16.42 15.34
CA ALA A 174 20.98 17.23 16.33
C ALA A 174 20.81 18.69 15.87
N SER A 175 21.66 19.14 14.95
CA SER A 175 21.62 20.45 14.31
C SER A 175 20.65 20.52 13.12
N LEU A 176 20.00 19.41 12.75
CA LEU A 176 18.95 19.44 11.74
C LEU A 176 17.75 20.21 12.26
N ALA A 177 17.25 21.16 11.45
CA ALA A 177 15.97 21.80 11.72
C ALA A 177 14.85 20.75 11.78
N ASP A 178 13.77 21.05 12.50
CA ASP A 178 12.56 20.22 12.53
C ASP A 178 11.84 20.31 11.18
N ARG A 179 12.39 19.60 10.20
CA ARG A 179 11.92 19.54 8.81
C ARG A 179 11.97 18.10 8.32
N ALA A 180 11.04 17.78 7.43
CA ALA A 180 11.00 16.52 6.72
C ALA A 180 11.79 16.61 5.40
N PHE A 181 12.28 15.47 4.92
CA PHE A 181 13.03 15.32 3.68
C PHE A 181 12.39 14.29 2.77
N ASP A 182 12.30 14.59 1.48
CA ASP A 182 11.78 13.68 0.46
C ASP A 182 12.73 12.49 0.21
N ASP A 183 14.02 12.71 0.41
CA ASP A 183 15.05 11.70 0.25
C ASP A 183 16.08 11.81 1.36
N ILE A 184 16.42 10.68 1.97
CA ILE A 184 17.52 10.56 2.94
C ILE A 184 18.50 9.52 2.40
N ILE A 185 19.75 9.92 2.18
CA ILE A 185 20.85 9.01 1.85
C ILE A 185 21.79 8.99 3.05
N TYR A 186 21.94 7.82 3.67
CA TYR A 186 22.77 7.62 4.84
C TYR A 186 23.94 6.70 4.52
N PHE A 187 25.16 7.21 4.62
CA PHE A 187 26.41 6.47 4.51
C PHE A 187 26.90 6.11 5.91
N GLY A 188 26.67 4.87 6.33
CA GLY A 188 27.02 4.39 7.67
C GLY A 188 26.27 3.14 8.09
N ALA A 189 26.53 2.70 9.32
CA ALA A 189 25.92 1.50 9.90
C ALA A 189 25.64 1.62 11.41
N ARG A 190 25.48 2.84 11.94
CA ARG A 190 25.03 3.09 13.30
C ARG A 190 23.51 3.10 13.37
N ALA A 191 22.95 2.13 14.07
CA ALA A 191 21.51 1.95 14.17
C ALA A 191 20.81 3.19 14.79
N ASP A 192 21.41 3.79 15.83
CA ASP A 192 20.88 5.01 16.47
C ASP A 192 20.76 6.19 15.49
N THR A 193 21.63 6.27 14.47
CA THR A 193 21.52 7.28 13.41
C THR A 193 20.24 7.07 12.61
N VAL A 194 20.02 5.85 12.12
CA VAL A 194 18.87 5.51 11.27
C VAL A 194 17.57 5.71 12.04
N GLU A 195 17.52 5.28 13.30
CA GLU A 195 16.37 5.47 14.19
C GLU A 195 16.06 6.96 14.40
N ALA A 196 17.09 7.80 14.58
CA ALA A 196 16.91 9.24 14.71
C ALA A 196 16.49 9.92 13.41
N LEU A 197 17.02 9.48 12.26
CA LEU A 197 16.71 10.05 10.94
C LEU A 197 15.33 9.65 10.42
N GLY A 198 14.77 8.51 10.86
CA GLY A 198 13.45 8.04 10.42
C GLY A 198 12.35 9.09 10.63
N LYS A 199 12.42 9.90 11.69
CA LYS A 199 11.47 10.99 11.97
C LYS A 199 11.54 12.16 10.99
N ASN A 200 12.67 12.29 10.29
CA ASN A 200 12.91 13.34 9.31
C ASN A 200 12.50 12.89 7.89
N LEU A 201 12.00 11.68 7.71
CA LEU A 201 11.52 11.20 6.42
C LEU A 201 10.11 11.74 6.16
N ALA A 202 9.92 12.43 5.03
CA ALA A 202 8.62 12.94 4.63
C ALA A 202 7.68 11.79 4.21
N ASN A 203 6.37 12.07 4.21
CA ASN A 203 5.42 11.21 3.52
C ASN A 203 5.84 11.04 2.05
N ARG A 204 5.78 9.81 1.53
CA ARG A 204 6.27 9.39 0.20
C ARG A 204 7.80 9.51 0.05
N GLY A 205 8.51 9.68 1.16
CA GLY A 205 9.95 9.80 1.20
C GLY A 205 10.66 8.46 1.02
N LEU A 206 11.89 8.52 0.53
CA LEU A 206 12.74 7.35 0.31
C LEU A 206 14.00 7.45 1.18
N PHE A 207 14.23 6.42 2.00
CA PHE A 207 15.41 6.28 2.83
C PHE A 207 16.35 5.23 2.22
N ASN A 208 17.53 5.67 1.77
CA ASN A 208 18.57 4.82 1.21
C ASN A 208 19.74 4.67 2.17
N ILE A 209 19.99 3.43 2.62
CA ILE A 209 21.07 3.09 3.54
C ILE A 209 22.25 2.51 2.75
N VAL A 210 23.42 3.15 2.86
CA VAL A 210 24.66 2.76 2.22
C VAL A 210 25.64 2.30 3.30
N GLN A 211 25.75 1.00 3.50
CA GLN A 211 26.47 0.46 4.66
C GLN A 211 28.00 0.59 4.57
N CYS A 212 28.55 0.88 3.39
CA CYS A 212 29.99 1.05 3.18
C CYS A 212 30.82 -0.15 3.68
N GLY A 213 30.31 -1.37 3.48
CA GLY A 213 30.94 -2.61 3.95
C GLY A 213 30.76 -2.92 5.45
N HIS A 214 30.09 -2.04 6.20
CA HIS A 214 29.80 -2.23 7.62
C HIS A 214 28.44 -2.91 7.83
N ARG A 215 28.10 -3.17 9.10
CA ARG A 215 26.86 -3.82 9.53
C ARG A 215 26.34 -3.17 10.80
N PHE A 216 25.02 -3.11 10.95
CA PHE A 216 24.40 -2.61 12.18
C PHE A 216 24.68 -3.52 13.37
N GLY A 217 24.74 -4.84 13.14
CA GLY A 217 25.00 -5.83 14.18
C GLY A 217 23.87 -6.01 15.21
N ARG A 218 22.79 -5.23 15.08
CA ARG A 218 21.54 -5.35 15.85
C ARG A 218 20.33 -4.98 14.98
N PRO A 219 19.13 -5.45 15.34
CA PRO A 219 17.90 -4.91 14.77
C PRO A 219 17.77 -3.39 15.00
N VAL A 220 17.18 -2.69 14.03
CA VAL A 220 16.99 -1.23 13.99
C VAL A 220 15.51 -0.91 14.08
N SER A 221 15.13 0.07 14.91
CA SER A 221 13.74 0.51 15.03
C SER A 221 13.32 1.33 13.81
N VAL A 222 12.29 0.87 13.09
CA VAL A 222 11.75 1.52 11.89
C VAL A 222 10.24 1.68 12.03
N ASP A 223 9.71 2.86 11.69
CA ASP A 223 8.27 3.10 11.61
C ASP A 223 7.67 2.33 10.43
N VAL A 224 7.11 1.16 10.73
CA VAL A 224 6.46 0.31 9.72
C VAL A 224 5.04 0.76 9.41
N GLY A 225 4.41 1.57 10.28
CA GLY A 225 3.13 2.22 9.98
C GLY A 225 3.26 3.32 8.94
N GLY A 226 4.37 4.05 8.98
CA GLY A 226 4.75 5.03 7.96
C GLY A 226 4.98 4.41 6.58
N VAL A 227 5.29 3.12 6.47
CA VAL A 227 5.39 2.43 5.17
C VAL A 227 4.00 2.27 4.52
N HIS A 228 2.97 2.01 5.32
CA HIS A 228 1.60 1.81 4.85
C HIS A 228 0.87 3.13 4.57
N TYR A 229 0.72 3.99 5.59
CA TYR A 229 -0.05 5.24 5.47
C TYR A 229 0.79 6.43 4.98
N GLY A 230 2.05 6.48 5.38
CA GLY A 230 2.98 7.53 4.94
C GLY A 230 3.58 7.26 3.57
N LEU A 231 3.38 6.06 2.99
CA LEU A 231 4.02 5.60 1.76
C LEU A 231 5.55 5.77 1.77
N THR A 232 6.17 5.70 2.95
CA THR A 232 7.63 5.74 3.05
C THR A 232 8.24 4.49 2.45
N ARG A 233 9.45 4.62 1.91
CA ARG A 233 10.19 3.52 1.28
C ARG A 233 11.60 3.43 1.84
N TRP A 234 12.11 2.20 1.91
CA TRP A 234 13.41 1.90 2.49
C TRP A 234 14.18 1.00 1.53
N CYS A 235 15.37 1.44 1.10
CA CYS A 235 16.28 0.66 0.27
C CYS A 235 17.70 0.78 0.81
N GLY A 236 18.63 0.06 0.19
CA GLY A 236 20.03 0.17 0.57
C GLY A 236 20.97 -0.68 -0.24
N THR A 237 22.25 -0.53 0.06
CA THR A 237 23.34 -1.34 -0.48
C THR A 237 24.34 -1.66 0.62
N THR A 238 24.98 -2.83 0.51
CA THR A 238 26.10 -3.21 1.39
C THR A 238 27.40 -2.50 1.02
N GLY A 239 27.50 -1.95 -0.20
CA GLY A 239 28.68 -1.26 -0.72
C GLY A 239 28.69 0.25 -0.44
N GLU A 240 29.41 1.00 -1.28
CA GLU A 240 29.64 2.45 -1.15
C GLU A 240 28.83 3.30 -2.16
N ASP A 241 28.19 2.65 -3.14
CA ASP A 241 27.45 3.34 -4.20
C ASP A 241 25.96 3.49 -3.87
N ALA A 242 25.54 4.70 -3.52
CA ALA A 242 24.15 5.00 -3.18
C ALA A 242 23.16 4.63 -4.31
N SER A 243 23.58 4.72 -5.58
CA SER A 243 22.72 4.41 -6.72
C SER A 243 22.37 2.92 -6.82
N ALA A 244 23.17 2.03 -6.20
CA ALA A 244 22.87 0.61 -6.12
C ALA A 244 21.60 0.33 -5.30
N GLY A 245 21.38 1.09 -4.21
CA GLY A 245 20.16 0.96 -3.40
C GLY A 245 18.91 1.33 -4.19
N TYR A 246 18.93 2.45 -4.91
CA TYR A 246 17.83 2.86 -5.78
C TYR A 246 17.57 1.89 -6.95
N ARG A 247 18.62 1.33 -7.57
CA ARG A 247 18.48 0.33 -8.63
C ARG A 247 17.85 -0.98 -8.17
N SER A 248 17.89 -1.29 -6.87
CA SER A 248 17.27 -2.48 -6.31
C SER A 248 15.74 -2.36 -6.15
N ILE A 249 15.21 -1.14 -6.23
CA ILE A 249 13.77 -0.88 -6.13
C ILE A 249 13.07 -1.46 -7.37
N PRO A 250 12.06 -2.34 -7.20
CA PRO A 250 11.31 -2.88 -8.32
C PRO A 250 10.47 -1.79 -9.01
N ASP A 251 9.99 -2.04 -10.22
CA ASP A 251 9.08 -1.08 -10.90
C ASP A 251 7.76 -0.88 -10.14
N CYS A 252 7.22 -1.97 -9.57
CA CYS A 252 5.98 -1.99 -8.80
C CYS A 252 5.95 -3.16 -7.81
N GLY A 253 4.86 -3.27 -7.05
CA GLY A 253 4.60 -4.32 -6.05
C GLY A 253 4.09 -5.66 -6.61
N GLU A 254 4.09 -5.86 -7.92
CA GLU A 254 3.45 -7.00 -8.60
C GLU A 254 4.06 -8.37 -8.22
N VAL A 255 3.30 -9.45 -8.38
CA VAL A 255 3.78 -10.84 -8.28
C VAL A 255 4.53 -11.22 -9.55
N ARG A 256 5.61 -11.97 -9.42
CA ARG A 256 6.44 -12.44 -10.54
C ARG A 256 6.17 -13.91 -10.84
N ASP A 257 6.48 -14.33 -12.06
CA ASP A 257 6.55 -15.75 -12.40
C ASP A 257 7.49 -16.49 -11.44
N GLY A 258 7.05 -17.67 -10.99
CA GLY A 258 7.79 -18.51 -10.07
C GLY A 258 7.81 -18.02 -8.62
N ASP A 259 7.09 -16.94 -8.26
CA ASP A 259 7.08 -16.46 -6.87
C ASP A 259 6.53 -17.53 -5.88
N VAL A 260 7.20 -17.65 -4.74
CA VAL A 260 6.74 -18.41 -3.58
C VAL A 260 6.13 -17.41 -2.60
N ILE A 261 4.80 -17.40 -2.56
CA ILE A 261 3.95 -16.38 -1.94
C ILE A 261 3.45 -16.86 -0.59
N LEU A 262 3.54 -16.00 0.44
CA LEU A 262 2.86 -16.16 1.71
C LEU A 262 1.83 -15.04 1.91
N VAL A 263 0.56 -15.39 2.13
CA VAL A 263 -0.46 -14.42 2.56
C VAL A 263 -0.77 -14.67 4.03
N VAL A 264 -0.44 -13.72 4.90
CA VAL A 264 -0.68 -13.78 6.35
C VAL A 264 -1.98 -13.06 6.70
N GLY A 265 -2.89 -13.74 7.39
CA GLY A 265 -4.25 -13.27 7.67
C GLY A 265 -5.22 -13.58 6.52
N ALA A 266 -4.96 -14.68 5.81
CA ALA A 266 -5.65 -15.05 4.58
C ALA A 266 -7.15 -15.37 4.76
N ALA A 267 -7.62 -15.65 5.98
CA ALA A 267 -9.02 -15.97 6.21
C ALA A 267 -9.91 -14.72 6.43
N GLY A 268 -9.28 -13.55 6.62
CA GLY A 268 -9.94 -12.23 6.63
C GLY A 268 -10.54 -11.87 5.26
N PRO A 269 -11.53 -10.95 5.18
CA PRO A 269 -12.10 -10.53 3.89
C PRO A 269 -11.04 -10.01 2.91
N MET A 270 -10.18 -9.09 3.34
CA MET A 270 -9.06 -8.60 2.53
C MET A 270 -8.05 -9.71 2.21
N GLY A 271 -7.72 -10.57 3.19
CA GLY A 271 -6.80 -11.69 2.97
C GLY A 271 -7.27 -12.66 1.89
N GLN A 272 -8.58 -12.95 1.85
CA GLN A 272 -9.16 -13.78 0.79
C GLN A 272 -9.04 -13.09 -0.57
N MET A 273 -9.30 -11.78 -0.65
CA MET A 273 -9.14 -11.00 -1.88
C MET A 273 -7.69 -11.04 -2.38
N HIS A 274 -6.69 -10.86 -1.51
CA HIS A 274 -5.28 -10.98 -1.90
C HIS A 274 -4.90 -12.39 -2.38
N VAL A 275 -5.43 -13.45 -1.75
CA VAL A 275 -5.22 -14.83 -2.23
C VAL A 275 -5.80 -15.02 -3.64
N ILE A 276 -7.07 -14.66 -3.82
CA ILE A 276 -7.76 -14.77 -5.13
C ILE A 276 -7.02 -13.93 -6.17
N ARG A 277 -6.65 -12.69 -5.85
CA ARG A 277 -5.90 -11.79 -6.73
C ARG A 277 -4.61 -12.44 -7.22
N CYS A 278 -3.81 -13.00 -6.31
CA CYS A 278 -2.57 -13.66 -6.68
C CYS A 278 -2.80 -14.88 -7.59
N LEU A 279 -3.86 -15.66 -7.38
CA LEU A 279 -4.20 -16.79 -8.25
C LEU A 279 -4.71 -16.34 -9.63
N CYS A 280 -5.30 -15.14 -9.73
CA CYS A 280 -5.85 -14.57 -10.97
C CYS A 280 -4.92 -13.58 -11.69
N CYS A 281 -3.74 -13.27 -11.14
CA CYS A 281 -2.88 -12.21 -11.66
C CYS A 281 -2.18 -12.55 -12.99
N GLY A 282 -2.22 -13.82 -13.41
CA GLY A 282 -1.62 -14.30 -14.66
C GLY A 282 -0.14 -14.68 -14.54
N ALA A 283 0.48 -14.54 -13.37
CA ALA A 283 1.84 -15.03 -13.13
C ALA A 283 1.91 -16.56 -13.19
N GLU A 284 2.92 -17.08 -13.87
CA GLU A 284 3.09 -18.51 -14.11
C GLU A 284 3.88 -19.19 -12.98
N SER A 285 3.62 -20.48 -12.76
CA SER A 285 4.42 -21.33 -11.85
C SER A 285 4.53 -20.84 -10.39
N ILE A 286 3.55 -20.05 -9.92
CA ILE A 286 3.55 -19.54 -8.54
C ILE A 286 3.20 -20.65 -7.54
N THR A 287 3.76 -20.53 -6.33
CA THR A 287 3.37 -21.33 -5.16
C THR A 287 2.80 -20.42 -4.09
N LEU A 288 1.53 -20.59 -3.73
CA LEU A 288 0.85 -19.75 -2.75
C LEU A 288 0.51 -20.51 -1.47
N VAL A 289 0.98 -20.00 -0.35
CA VAL A 289 0.62 -20.41 1.01
C VAL A 289 -0.32 -19.37 1.61
N ALA A 290 -1.59 -19.71 1.77
CA ALA A 290 -2.56 -18.91 2.51
C ALA A 290 -2.54 -19.32 3.98
N SER A 291 -2.24 -18.37 4.86
CA SER A 291 -2.04 -18.64 6.28
C SER A 291 -2.91 -17.80 7.19
N ASP A 292 -3.55 -18.46 8.15
CA ASP A 292 -4.36 -17.82 9.18
C ASP A 292 -4.38 -18.67 10.46
N ILE A 293 -4.53 -18.00 11.61
CA ILE A 293 -4.70 -18.66 12.91
C ILE A 293 -6.07 -19.33 13.01
N ASP A 294 -7.09 -18.78 12.35
CA ASP A 294 -8.44 -19.32 12.31
C ASP A 294 -8.55 -20.37 11.20
N THR A 295 -8.34 -21.63 11.57
CA THR A 295 -8.34 -22.75 10.63
C THR A 295 -9.74 -23.07 10.08
N LEU A 296 -10.82 -22.69 10.79
CA LEU A 296 -12.18 -22.89 10.29
C LEU A 296 -12.50 -21.90 9.18
N ARG A 297 -12.20 -20.61 9.39
CA ARG A 297 -12.33 -19.60 8.34
C ARG A 297 -11.37 -19.88 7.18
N LEU A 298 -10.14 -20.33 7.46
CA LEU A 298 -9.19 -20.67 6.41
C LEU A 298 -9.69 -21.83 5.53
N LYS A 299 -10.37 -22.83 6.10
CA LYS A 299 -11.00 -23.91 5.34
C LYS A 299 -12.07 -23.40 4.36
N SER A 300 -12.80 -22.35 4.71
CA SER A 300 -13.81 -21.75 3.81
C SER A 300 -13.19 -21.12 2.55
N LEU A 301 -11.92 -20.72 2.59
CA LEU A 301 -11.16 -20.27 1.43
C LEU A 301 -10.72 -21.45 0.55
N GLY A 302 -10.57 -22.65 1.11
CA GLY A 302 -9.98 -23.80 0.44
C GLY A 302 -10.65 -24.17 -0.88
N ALA A 303 -11.98 -24.33 -0.89
CA ALA A 303 -12.68 -24.74 -2.11
C ALA A 303 -12.53 -23.72 -3.25
N ARG A 304 -12.70 -22.43 -2.96
CA ARG A 304 -12.55 -21.34 -3.95
C ARG A 304 -11.10 -21.22 -4.42
N GLY A 305 -10.15 -21.17 -3.47
CA GLY A 305 -8.73 -21.05 -3.77
C GLY A 305 -8.19 -22.24 -4.57
N SER A 306 -8.59 -23.48 -4.26
CA SER A 306 -8.19 -24.66 -5.03
C SER A 306 -8.71 -24.61 -6.46
N SER A 307 -9.97 -24.24 -6.68
CA SER A 307 -10.52 -24.13 -8.04
C SER A 307 -9.78 -23.08 -8.88
N LEU A 308 -9.42 -21.94 -8.26
CA LEU A 308 -8.66 -20.89 -8.95
C LEU A 308 -7.21 -21.30 -9.21
N ALA A 309 -6.58 -22.00 -8.26
CA ALA A 309 -5.23 -22.52 -8.42
C ALA A 309 -5.14 -23.59 -9.51
N ASP A 310 -6.14 -24.47 -9.62
CA ASP A 310 -6.23 -25.46 -10.71
C ASP A 310 -6.37 -24.76 -12.07
N ALA A 311 -7.17 -23.69 -12.14
CA ALA A 311 -7.35 -22.91 -13.36
C ALA A 311 -6.08 -22.14 -13.77
N SER A 312 -5.30 -21.65 -12.80
CA SER A 312 -4.06 -20.90 -13.05
C SER A 312 -2.80 -21.77 -13.12
N GLY A 313 -2.89 -23.06 -12.79
CA GLY A 313 -1.74 -23.95 -12.66
C GLY A 313 -0.85 -23.66 -11.43
N ALA A 314 -1.34 -22.91 -10.45
CA ALA A 314 -0.60 -22.57 -9.25
C ALA A 314 -0.58 -23.71 -8.22
N ALA A 315 0.50 -23.82 -7.45
CA ALA A 315 0.51 -24.68 -6.27
C ALA A 315 -0.12 -23.93 -5.08
N PHE A 316 -1.24 -24.42 -4.54
CA PHE A 316 -1.97 -23.75 -3.46
C PHE A 316 -2.01 -24.58 -2.17
N ARG A 317 -1.70 -23.95 -1.03
CA ARG A 317 -1.71 -24.59 0.29
C ARG A 317 -2.34 -23.69 1.34
N LEU A 318 -3.17 -24.28 2.20
CA LEU A 318 -3.65 -23.67 3.43
C LEU A 318 -2.79 -24.14 4.60
N MET A 319 -2.30 -23.22 5.42
CA MET A 319 -1.46 -23.59 6.57
C MET A 319 -1.75 -22.73 7.79
N ASN A 320 -1.88 -23.36 8.96
CA ASN A 320 -1.77 -22.59 10.20
C ASN A 320 -0.34 -22.02 10.31
N PRO A 321 -0.13 -20.77 10.79
CA PRO A 321 1.21 -20.20 10.92
C PRO A 321 2.20 -21.07 11.70
N ARG A 322 1.71 -21.88 12.65
CA ARG A 322 2.53 -22.80 13.47
C ARG A 322 3.02 -24.02 12.70
N GLU A 323 2.38 -24.36 11.59
CA GLU A 323 2.70 -25.50 10.74
C GLU A 323 3.70 -25.14 9.63
N ILE A 324 3.87 -23.84 9.35
CA ILE A 324 4.83 -23.38 8.35
C ILE A 324 6.25 -23.64 8.87
N PRO A 325 7.05 -24.49 8.19
CA PRO A 325 8.42 -24.78 8.58
C PRO A 325 9.22 -23.50 8.82
N SER A 326 10.02 -23.48 9.89
CA SER A 326 10.81 -22.31 10.27
C SER A 326 11.86 -21.92 9.23
N GLN A 327 12.34 -22.90 8.46
CA GLN A 327 13.32 -22.71 7.39
C GLN A 327 12.69 -22.34 6.03
N GLN A 328 11.36 -22.42 5.89
CA GLN A 328 10.71 -22.07 4.62
C GLN A 328 10.86 -20.58 4.35
N LYS A 329 11.40 -20.26 3.16
CA LYS A 329 11.55 -18.91 2.63
C LYS A 329 10.50 -18.60 1.57
N PHE A 330 10.24 -17.32 1.38
CA PHE A 330 9.24 -16.79 0.46
C PHE A 330 9.83 -15.63 -0.35
N THR A 331 9.54 -15.57 -1.64
CA THR A 331 9.95 -14.44 -2.49
C THR A 331 8.90 -13.33 -2.50
N TYR A 332 7.69 -13.59 -1.99
CA TYR A 332 6.63 -12.60 -1.83
C TYR A 332 5.87 -12.86 -0.53
N ILE A 333 5.65 -11.83 0.29
CA ILE A 333 4.88 -11.92 1.54
C ILE A 333 3.87 -10.78 1.57
N THR A 334 2.59 -11.09 1.78
CA THR A 334 1.52 -10.11 2.00
C THR A 334 1.03 -10.20 3.44
N LEU A 335 0.94 -9.06 4.14
CA LEU A 335 0.53 -8.99 5.54
C LEU A 335 -0.81 -8.27 5.68
N MET A 336 -1.84 -8.95 6.17
CA MET A 336 -3.18 -8.37 6.42
C MET A 336 -3.39 -7.96 7.88
N ALA A 337 -2.65 -8.55 8.81
CA ALA A 337 -2.82 -8.31 10.23
C ALA A 337 -2.02 -7.07 10.68
N PRO A 338 -2.62 -6.11 11.41
CA PRO A 338 -1.97 -4.87 11.84
C PRO A 338 -1.07 -5.11 13.05
N VAL A 339 -0.06 -5.96 12.89
CA VAL A 339 0.89 -6.36 13.93
C VAL A 339 2.30 -6.05 13.44
N ALA A 340 2.91 -5.01 14.00
CA ALA A 340 4.24 -4.53 13.59
C ALA A 340 5.31 -5.64 13.56
N GLY A 341 5.29 -6.54 14.56
CA GLY A 341 6.22 -7.67 14.63
C GLY A 341 6.13 -8.67 13.47
N LEU A 342 5.02 -8.70 12.71
CA LEU A 342 4.93 -9.52 11.50
C LEU A 342 5.82 -8.99 10.36
N VAL A 343 6.11 -7.68 10.33
CA VAL A 343 7.03 -7.09 9.34
C VAL A 343 8.45 -7.58 9.60
N ALA A 344 8.89 -7.59 10.86
CA ALA A 344 10.19 -8.16 11.24
C ALA A 344 10.28 -9.66 10.88
N GLN A 345 9.23 -10.43 11.17
CA GLN A 345 9.17 -11.85 10.79
C GLN A 345 9.18 -12.07 9.28
N ALA A 346 8.51 -11.19 8.51
CA ALA A 346 8.52 -11.23 7.06
C ALA A 346 9.95 -11.08 6.53
N ILE A 347 10.73 -10.11 7.03
CA ILE A 347 12.15 -9.98 6.67
C ILE A 347 12.91 -11.29 6.94
N THR A 348 12.73 -11.91 8.11
CA THR A 348 13.40 -13.19 8.40
C THR A 348 12.99 -14.29 7.42
N ARG A 349 11.72 -14.34 7.01
CA ARG A 349 11.16 -15.34 6.10
C ARG A 349 11.34 -15.03 4.61
N SER A 350 11.78 -13.85 4.23
CA SER A 350 12.02 -13.51 2.82
C SER A 350 13.29 -14.14 2.27
N ASP A 351 13.24 -14.55 1.01
CA ASP A 351 14.41 -14.91 0.20
C ASP A 351 15.01 -13.68 -0.49
N GLU A 352 16.12 -13.84 -1.20
CA GLU A 352 16.74 -12.78 -2.00
C GLU A 352 15.77 -12.17 -3.03
N GLY A 353 15.76 -10.85 -3.13
CA GLY A 353 14.83 -10.09 -3.97
C GLY A 353 13.37 -10.18 -3.51
N GLY A 354 13.15 -10.54 -2.24
CA GLY A 354 11.83 -10.73 -1.66
C GLY A 354 11.02 -9.43 -1.55
N ARG A 355 9.73 -9.51 -1.86
CA ARG A 355 8.75 -8.41 -1.76
C ARG A 355 7.87 -8.60 -0.52
N ILE A 356 7.63 -7.53 0.23
CA ILE A 356 6.81 -7.53 1.46
C ILE A 356 5.72 -6.47 1.32
N ASN A 357 4.52 -6.89 0.93
CA ASN A 357 3.33 -6.05 0.83
C ASN A 357 2.67 -5.92 2.21
N ILE A 358 2.83 -4.77 2.84
CA ILE A 358 2.22 -4.37 4.11
C ILE A 358 0.87 -3.73 3.80
N PHE A 359 -0.13 -4.56 3.48
CA PHE A 359 -1.52 -4.15 3.35
C PHE A 359 -2.27 -4.39 4.68
N ALA A 360 -1.66 -3.86 5.74
CA ALA A 360 -2.15 -3.94 7.10
C ALA A 360 -2.26 -2.52 7.64
N GLY A 361 -3.41 -2.16 8.21
CA GLY A 361 -3.67 -0.84 8.80
C GLY A 361 -2.88 -0.60 10.08
N ILE A 362 -1.55 -0.61 10.00
CA ILE A 362 -0.63 -0.33 11.09
C ILE A 362 -0.55 1.20 11.25
N PRO A 363 -0.93 1.77 12.41
CA PRO A 363 -0.93 3.22 12.61
C PRO A 363 0.46 3.83 12.38
N MET A 364 0.52 5.03 11.77
CA MET A 364 1.78 5.77 11.65
C MET A 364 2.46 6.00 13.01
N GLY A 365 3.79 5.98 13.03
CA GLY A 365 4.60 6.03 14.24
C GLY A 365 4.72 4.68 14.96
N THR A 366 4.09 3.62 14.47
CA THR A 366 4.25 2.27 15.04
C THR A 366 5.55 1.64 14.54
N CYS A 367 6.53 1.57 15.42
CA CYS A 367 7.83 0.99 15.09
C CYS A 367 7.89 -0.54 15.25
N SER A 368 8.75 -1.17 14.45
CA SER A 368 9.22 -2.54 14.64
C SER A 368 10.75 -2.60 14.59
N LEU A 369 11.33 -3.55 15.31
CA LEU A 369 12.76 -3.84 15.24
C LEU A 369 13.04 -4.72 14.00
N LEU A 370 13.72 -4.15 13.01
CA LEU A 370 14.00 -4.80 11.72
C LEU A 370 15.48 -5.19 11.61
N ASP A 371 15.77 -6.38 11.11
CA ASP A 371 17.13 -6.77 10.71
C ASP A 371 17.46 -6.12 9.35
N LEU A 372 17.92 -4.86 9.41
CA LEU A 372 18.25 -4.09 8.21
C LEU A 372 19.49 -4.60 7.48
N ASP A 373 20.41 -5.29 8.18
CA ASP A 373 21.53 -5.97 7.51
C ASP A 373 20.98 -7.04 6.54
N ALA A 374 20.08 -7.89 7.03
CA ALA A 374 19.49 -8.95 6.23
C ALA A 374 18.49 -8.43 5.19
N TYR A 375 17.84 -7.28 5.45
CA TYR A 375 16.98 -6.59 4.48
C TYR A 375 17.79 -6.08 3.28
N ILE A 376 18.89 -5.37 3.54
CA ILE A 376 19.74 -4.76 2.52
C ILE A 376 20.51 -5.85 1.76
N ALA A 377 21.15 -6.79 2.46
CA ALA A 377 21.95 -7.84 1.82
C ALA A 377 21.14 -8.72 0.86
N ARG A 378 19.87 -8.98 1.19
CA ARG A 378 18.95 -9.75 0.34
C ARG A 378 18.16 -8.88 -0.64
N ARG A 379 18.39 -7.57 -0.70
CA ARG A 379 17.69 -6.64 -1.61
C ARG A 379 16.17 -6.77 -1.48
N LEU A 380 15.69 -6.81 -0.22
CA LEU A 380 14.26 -6.90 0.06
C LEU A 380 13.57 -5.57 -0.23
N TRP A 381 12.28 -5.64 -0.56
CA TRP A 381 11.45 -4.46 -0.78
C TRP A 381 10.16 -4.55 0.02
N MET A 382 10.03 -3.70 1.05
CA MET A 382 8.76 -3.53 1.77
C MET A 382 8.02 -2.28 1.29
N PHE A 383 6.72 -2.42 1.10
CA PHE A 383 5.85 -1.36 0.64
C PHE A 383 4.46 -1.53 1.24
N GLY A 384 3.68 -0.45 1.24
CA GLY A 384 2.28 -0.46 1.61
C GLY A 384 1.55 0.65 0.87
N THR A 385 0.24 0.50 0.77
CA THR A 385 -0.67 1.44 0.10
C THR A 385 -1.99 1.51 0.87
N SER A 386 -2.73 2.61 0.71
CA SER A 386 -4.04 2.79 1.32
C SER A 386 -4.96 3.51 0.34
N GLY A 387 -6.21 3.05 0.27
CA GLY A 387 -7.22 3.55 -0.66
C GLY A 387 -6.95 3.20 -2.13
N SER A 388 -7.86 3.62 -2.99
CA SER A 388 -7.81 3.45 -4.45
C SER A 388 -8.01 4.80 -5.16
N THR A 389 -7.57 4.90 -6.41
CA THR A 389 -7.94 6.00 -7.32
C THR A 389 -9.08 5.57 -8.25
N ILE A 390 -9.64 6.50 -9.00
CA ILE A 390 -10.62 6.18 -10.04
C ILE A 390 -9.99 5.29 -11.13
N ASP A 391 -8.74 5.56 -11.52
CA ASP A 391 -7.98 4.72 -12.46
C ASP A 391 -7.88 3.26 -11.97
N ASP A 392 -7.63 3.05 -10.67
CA ASP A 392 -7.59 1.70 -10.09
C ASP A 392 -8.97 1.01 -10.17
N MET A 393 -10.06 1.75 -9.94
CA MET A 393 -11.42 1.21 -10.10
C MET A 393 -11.75 0.88 -11.55
N GLN A 394 -11.35 1.72 -12.50
CA GLN A 394 -11.52 1.44 -13.93
C GLN A 394 -10.70 0.22 -14.37
N LEU A 395 -9.49 0.06 -13.83
CA LEU A 395 -8.66 -1.12 -14.05
C LEU A 395 -9.38 -2.38 -13.57
N VAL A 396 -9.89 -2.40 -12.34
CA VAL A 396 -10.62 -3.54 -11.80
C VAL A 396 -11.90 -3.82 -12.58
N LEU A 397 -12.67 -2.78 -12.93
CA LEU A 397 -13.87 -2.93 -13.74
C LEU A 397 -13.56 -3.62 -15.08
N LYS A 398 -12.47 -3.21 -15.75
CA LYS A 398 -12.01 -3.88 -16.98
C LYS A 398 -11.66 -5.36 -16.75
N LYS A 399 -11.07 -5.71 -15.60
CA LYS A 399 -10.79 -7.12 -15.25
C LYS A 399 -12.08 -7.91 -15.02
N VAL A 400 -13.10 -7.28 -14.42
CA VAL A 400 -14.43 -7.89 -14.23
C VAL A 400 -15.12 -8.11 -15.56
N GLU A 401 -15.17 -7.08 -16.41
CA GLU A 401 -15.84 -7.14 -17.71
C GLU A 401 -15.17 -8.13 -18.68
N SER A 402 -13.86 -8.31 -18.58
CA SER A 402 -13.13 -9.30 -19.38
C SER A 402 -13.14 -10.72 -18.80
N GLY A 403 -13.69 -10.92 -17.60
CA GLY A 403 -13.70 -12.19 -16.89
C GLY A 403 -12.34 -12.61 -16.32
N GLN A 404 -11.35 -11.70 -16.29
CA GLN A 404 -10.05 -11.96 -15.65
C GLN A 404 -10.17 -12.04 -14.12
N LEU A 405 -11.10 -11.30 -13.54
CA LEU A 405 -11.37 -11.28 -12.10
C LEU A 405 -12.87 -11.34 -11.87
N ASP A 406 -13.32 -12.29 -11.07
CA ASP A 406 -14.67 -12.28 -10.52
C ASP A 406 -14.62 -11.81 -9.06
N THR A 407 -15.12 -10.60 -8.82
CA THR A 407 -15.12 -9.97 -7.51
C THR A 407 -16.08 -10.64 -6.53
N ASP A 408 -17.09 -11.38 -7.01
CA ASP A 408 -18.02 -12.14 -6.17
C ASP A 408 -17.35 -13.29 -5.43
N TYR A 409 -16.16 -13.74 -5.86
CA TYR A 409 -15.40 -14.76 -5.12
C TYR A 409 -15.07 -14.33 -3.69
N SER A 410 -15.10 -13.03 -3.38
CA SER A 410 -14.88 -12.51 -2.02
C SER A 410 -16.16 -12.40 -1.17
N VAL A 411 -17.35 -12.60 -1.74
CA VAL A 411 -18.63 -12.56 -1.03
C VAL A 411 -18.73 -13.77 -0.08
N GLY A 412 -19.09 -13.50 1.17
CA GLY A 412 -19.39 -14.50 2.19
C GLY A 412 -20.88 -14.60 2.50
N ALA A 413 -21.64 -13.51 2.37
CA ALA A 413 -23.08 -13.48 2.56
C ALA A 413 -23.74 -12.31 1.82
N VAL A 414 -25.02 -12.46 1.53
CA VAL A 414 -25.89 -11.40 1.00
C VAL A 414 -27.11 -11.28 1.92
N ALA A 415 -27.44 -10.07 2.32
CA ALA A 415 -28.65 -9.72 3.04
C ALA A 415 -29.48 -8.74 2.19
N GLY A 416 -30.73 -8.49 2.57
CA GLY A 416 -31.45 -7.29 2.11
C GLY A 416 -31.37 -6.21 3.19
N MET A 417 -31.93 -5.02 2.92
CA MET A 417 -31.86 -3.85 3.81
C MET A 417 -32.26 -4.15 5.27
N ALA A 418 -33.27 -5.00 5.49
CA ALA A 418 -33.71 -5.41 6.83
C ALA A 418 -32.64 -6.18 7.64
N GLY A 419 -31.70 -6.83 6.95
CA GLY A 419 -30.59 -7.57 7.54
C GLY A 419 -29.30 -6.75 7.71
N ALA A 420 -29.29 -5.45 7.40
CA ALA A 420 -28.07 -4.62 7.48
C ALA A 420 -27.42 -4.65 8.87
N ILE A 421 -28.24 -4.55 9.93
CA ILE A 421 -27.77 -4.59 11.32
C ILE A 421 -27.15 -5.96 11.65
N ASP A 422 -27.78 -7.05 11.21
CA ASP A 422 -27.25 -8.39 11.43
C ASP A 422 -25.96 -8.63 10.63
N GLY A 423 -25.85 -8.05 9.44
CA GLY A 423 -24.61 -7.99 8.67
C GLY A 423 -23.48 -7.30 9.43
N ILE A 424 -23.73 -6.11 10.00
CA ILE A 424 -22.74 -5.38 10.82
C ILE A 424 -22.33 -6.23 12.04
N ARG A 425 -23.30 -6.81 12.76
CA ARG A 425 -23.02 -7.70 13.90
C ARG A 425 -22.21 -8.93 13.50
N ALA A 426 -22.43 -9.47 12.30
CA ALA A 426 -21.65 -10.60 11.79
C ALA A 426 -20.19 -10.21 11.47
N VAL A 427 -19.95 -8.98 11.02
CA VAL A 427 -18.58 -8.43 10.88
C VAL A 427 -17.92 -8.30 12.25
N GLU A 428 -18.58 -7.66 13.22
CA GLU A 428 -18.08 -7.48 14.58
C GLU A 428 -17.78 -8.82 15.27
N GLY A 429 -18.73 -9.76 15.16
CA GLY A 429 -18.63 -11.11 15.71
C GLY A 429 -17.75 -12.05 14.90
N ARG A 430 -17.25 -11.62 13.73
CA ARG A 430 -16.41 -12.42 12.81
C ARG A 430 -17.03 -13.76 12.40
N THR A 431 -18.36 -13.81 12.25
CA THR A 431 -19.11 -15.05 12.02
C THR A 431 -19.23 -15.42 10.54
N VAL A 432 -18.98 -14.48 9.63
CA VAL A 432 -18.94 -14.70 8.18
C VAL A 432 -17.51 -14.55 7.66
N ALA A 433 -17.09 -15.48 6.82
CA ALA A 433 -15.82 -15.42 6.12
C ALA A 433 -16.00 -14.79 4.73
N GLY A 434 -15.47 -13.57 4.54
CA GLY A 434 -15.59 -12.81 3.30
C GLY A 434 -16.34 -11.49 3.52
N LYS A 435 -16.72 -10.84 2.41
CA LYS A 435 -17.51 -9.61 2.39
C LYS A 435 -19.00 -9.92 2.57
N ILE A 436 -19.71 -9.04 3.28
CA ILE A 436 -21.17 -9.10 3.41
C ILE A 436 -21.75 -7.98 2.56
N ILE A 437 -22.66 -8.32 1.66
CA ILE A 437 -23.37 -7.37 0.79
C ILE A 437 -24.80 -7.21 1.29
N VAL A 438 -25.35 -6.01 1.19
CA VAL A 438 -26.72 -5.66 1.59
C VAL A 438 -27.51 -5.15 0.39
#